data_AF-A0A412Q822-F1
#
_entry.id   AF-A0A412Q822-F1
#
_cell.length_a   1.000
_cell.length_b   1.000
_cell.length_c   1.000
_cell.angle_alpha   90.00
_cell.angle_beta   90.00
_cell.angle_gamma   90.00
#
_symmetry.space_group_name_H-M   'P 1'
#
loop_
_entity.id
_entity.type
_entity.pdbx_description
1 polymer ?
#
loop_
_entity_poly.entity_id
_entity_poly.type
_entity_poly.pdbx_seq_one_letter_code
_entity_poly.pdbx_strand_id
1 'polypeptide(L)'
;MQSQRGEAFLLHKFALKSELGGLIPLATNEANGLMSKNNYIKIAQSITSTKLIKIESWDGYSTLVFIRASGSTGLYSIDGNWANNAKFTRLSGPLGKGHFNAYREENGNIYVKTTTQSDPLTVTSVGSNHVFKFEESDKDVDSLIVLQ
;
A
#
# COMPACT_ATOMS: atom_id res chain seq x y z
N MET A 1 -11.30 4.94 54.42
CA MET A 1 -10.07 4.16 54.09
C MET A 1 -10.29 3.19 52.91
N GLN A 2 -11.19 3.50 51.95
CA GLN A 2 -11.60 2.60 50.86
C GLN A 2 -11.15 3.09 49.47
N SER A 3 -10.75 4.36 49.31
CA SER A 3 -10.30 4.90 48.01
C SER A 3 -8.88 4.45 47.62
N GLN A 4 -7.96 4.30 48.58
CA GLN A 4 -6.59 3.82 48.31
C GLN A 4 -6.55 2.41 47.70
N ARG A 5 -7.49 1.53 48.07
CA ARG A 5 -7.60 0.19 47.47
C ARG A 5 -8.12 0.22 46.03
N GLY A 6 -9.03 1.16 45.72
CA GLY A 6 -9.53 1.36 44.37
C GLY A 6 -8.48 1.96 43.43
N GLU A 7 -7.71 2.95 43.91
CA GLU A 7 -6.62 3.56 43.14
C GLU A 7 -5.47 2.58 42.90
N ALA A 8 -5.07 1.80 43.90
CA ALA A 8 -4.03 0.78 43.74
C ALA A 8 -4.44 -0.31 42.73
N PHE A 9 -5.72 -0.72 42.71
CA PHE A 9 -6.23 -1.68 41.74
C PHE A 9 -6.20 -1.12 40.31
N LEU A 10 -6.56 0.16 40.12
CA LEU A 10 -6.46 0.82 38.82
C LEU A 10 -4.99 0.92 38.38
N LEU A 11 -4.09 1.36 39.25
CA LEU A 11 -2.66 1.45 38.95
C LEU A 11 -2.07 0.10 38.53
N HIS A 12 -2.41 -0.96 39.25
CA HIS A 12 -1.99 -2.32 38.94
C HIS A 12 -2.56 -2.81 37.60
N LYS A 13 -3.81 -2.49 37.28
CA LYS A 13 -4.43 -2.81 35.99
C LYS A 13 -3.80 -2.02 34.83
N PHE A 14 -3.40 -0.77 35.07
CA PHE A 14 -2.66 0.04 34.09
C PHE A 14 -1.25 -0.50 33.87
N ALA A 15 -0.53 -0.87 34.93
CA ALA A 15 0.79 -1.49 34.86
C ALA A 15 0.74 -2.84 34.12
N LEU A 16 -0.22 -3.70 34.44
CA LEU A 16 -0.46 -4.95 33.71
C LEU A 16 -0.74 -4.70 32.23
N LYS A 17 -1.55 -3.69 31.89
CA LYS A 17 -1.79 -3.34 30.48
C LYS A 17 -0.54 -2.79 29.77
N SER A 18 0.30 -2.00 30.44
CA SER A 18 1.51 -1.46 29.82
C SER A 18 2.62 -2.51 29.68
N GLU A 19 2.77 -3.40 30.66
CA GLU A 19 3.69 -4.53 30.60
C GLU A 19 3.25 -5.55 29.54
N LEU A 20 1.97 -5.92 29.50
CA LEU A 20 1.45 -6.85 28.49
C LEU A 20 1.53 -6.26 27.07
N GLY A 21 1.35 -4.95 26.91
CA GLY A 21 1.54 -4.24 25.64
C GLY A 21 2.98 -4.23 25.14
N GLY A 22 3.97 -4.32 26.04
CA GLY A 22 5.39 -4.51 25.70
C GLY A 22 5.79 -5.97 25.48
N LEU A 23 5.10 -6.91 26.14
CA LEU A 23 5.39 -8.36 26.08
C LEU A 23 4.81 -9.07 24.86
N ILE A 24 3.89 -8.44 24.13
CA ILE A 24 3.35 -8.94 22.86
C ILE A 24 3.96 -8.08 21.74
N PRO A 25 5.22 -8.34 21.33
CA PRO A 25 5.87 -7.54 20.31
C PRO A 25 5.07 -7.69 19.01
N LEU A 26 4.62 -6.56 18.47
CA LEU A 26 4.03 -6.49 17.13
C LEU A 26 5.15 -6.65 16.12
N ALA A 27 4.89 -7.42 15.07
CA ALA A 27 5.79 -7.46 13.93
C ALA A 27 5.75 -6.10 13.23
N THR A 28 6.93 -5.56 12.94
CA THR A 28 7.09 -4.32 12.18
C THR A 28 7.95 -4.56 10.95
N ASN A 29 8.16 -3.52 10.15
CA ASN A 29 9.18 -3.50 9.09
C ASN A 29 10.61 -3.71 9.62
N GLU A 30 10.87 -3.49 10.91
CA GLU A 30 12.21 -3.46 11.52
C GLU A 30 12.46 -4.60 12.51
N ALA A 31 11.41 -5.18 13.10
CA ALA A 31 11.53 -6.23 14.12
C ALA A 31 10.54 -7.39 13.91
N ASN A 32 10.98 -8.60 14.24
CA ASN A 32 10.10 -9.75 14.37
C ASN A 32 9.29 -9.60 15.67
N GLY A 33 7.96 -9.70 15.57
CA GLY A 33 7.08 -9.79 16.72
C GLY A 33 6.69 -11.23 17.02
N LEU A 34 5.45 -11.45 17.48
CA LEU A 34 4.84 -12.78 17.51
C LEU A 34 4.60 -13.39 16.11
N MET A 35 4.73 -12.57 15.07
CA MET A 35 4.75 -12.98 13.66
C MET A 35 6.12 -12.61 13.07
N SER A 36 6.65 -13.43 12.15
CA SER A 36 7.88 -13.06 11.46
C SER A 36 7.67 -11.81 10.59
N LYS A 37 8.70 -10.98 10.47
CA LYS A 37 8.73 -9.84 9.54
C LYS A 37 8.33 -10.26 8.13
N ASN A 38 8.76 -11.43 7.66
CA ASN A 38 8.39 -11.94 6.33
C ASN A 38 6.89 -12.21 6.18
N ASN A 39 6.18 -12.54 7.27
CA ASN A 39 4.73 -12.68 7.25
C ASN A 39 4.02 -11.34 7.44
N TYR A 40 4.61 -10.37 8.15
CA TYR A 40 4.13 -8.97 8.19
C TYR A 40 4.14 -8.33 6.78
N ILE A 41 5.15 -8.65 5.96
CA ILE A 41 5.25 -8.21 4.55
C ILE A 41 4.07 -8.72 3.69
N LYS A 42 3.39 -9.79 4.11
CA LYS A 42 2.20 -10.31 3.42
C LYS A 42 0.91 -9.57 3.76
N ILE A 43 0.94 -8.59 4.68
CA ILE A 43 -0.21 -7.74 4.99
C ILE A 43 -0.38 -6.77 3.81
N ALA A 44 -1.55 -6.83 3.17
CA ALA A 44 -1.90 -5.93 2.08
C ALA A 44 -1.84 -4.47 2.56
N GLN A 45 -1.03 -3.66 1.91
CA GLN A 45 -0.98 -2.22 2.12
C GLN A 45 -1.89 -1.54 1.12
N SER A 46 -2.53 -0.44 1.52
CA SER A 46 -3.43 0.31 0.64
C SER A 46 -3.28 1.81 0.83
N ILE A 47 -3.42 2.55 -0.26
CA ILE A 47 -3.58 4.00 -0.25
C ILE A 47 -4.82 4.37 -1.06
N THR A 48 -5.54 5.40 -0.64
CA THR A 48 -6.61 6.02 -1.44
C THR A 48 -6.27 7.49 -1.62
N SER A 49 -6.22 7.95 -2.87
CA SER A 49 -5.91 9.34 -3.19
C SER A 49 -6.58 9.78 -4.49
N THR A 50 -6.85 11.08 -4.60
CA THR A 50 -7.21 11.75 -5.86
C THR A 50 -5.97 12.26 -6.61
N LYS A 51 -4.79 12.23 -5.98
CA LYS A 51 -3.52 12.60 -6.58
C LYS A 51 -2.87 11.42 -7.30
N LEU A 52 -1.72 11.69 -7.91
CA LEU A 52 -0.84 10.65 -8.43
C LEU A 52 -0.35 9.78 -7.26
N ILE A 53 -0.55 8.47 -7.37
CA ILE A 53 -0.03 7.51 -6.41
C ILE A 53 1.23 6.88 -6.99
N LYS A 54 2.33 6.97 -6.25
CA LYS A 54 3.53 6.20 -6.53
C LYS A 54 3.46 4.85 -5.83
N ILE A 55 3.84 3.82 -6.57
CA ILE A 55 4.05 2.45 -6.12
C ILE A 55 5.55 2.20 -6.26
N GLU A 56 6.26 2.10 -5.13
CA GLU A 56 7.67 1.75 -5.14
C GLU A 56 7.83 0.34 -5.70
N SER A 57 8.53 0.22 -6.83
CA SER A 57 8.84 -1.05 -7.49
C SER A 57 10.23 -0.95 -8.11
N TRP A 58 10.76 -2.09 -8.55
CA TRP A 58 12.08 -2.19 -9.13
C TRP A 58 12.02 -2.50 -10.61
N ASP A 59 13.08 -2.13 -11.30
CA ASP A 59 13.23 -2.46 -12.69
C ASP A 59 13.29 -3.99 -12.90
N GLY A 60 12.60 -4.51 -13.92
CA GLY A 60 12.44 -5.94 -14.14
C GLY A 60 11.30 -6.64 -13.38
N TYR A 61 10.67 -6.00 -12.38
CA TYR A 61 9.64 -6.65 -11.53
C TYR A 61 8.21 -6.28 -11.90
N SER A 62 7.38 -7.29 -12.17
CA SER A 62 5.94 -7.11 -12.32
C SER A 62 5.26 -6.96 -10.95
N THR A 63 4.38 -5.97 -10.84
CA THR A 63 3.66 -5.63 -9.61
C THR A 63 2.20 -6.06 -9.73
N LEU A 64 1.71 -6.87 -8.77
CA LEU A 64 0.29 -7.21 -8.65
C LEU A 64 -0.42 -6.27 -7.68
N VAL A 65 -1.47 -5.61 -8.16
CA VAL A 65 -2.28 -4.67 -7.37
C VAL A 65 -3.77 -4.87 -7.59
N PHE A 66 -4.54 -4.71 -6.52
CA PHE A 66 -5.96 -4.39 -6.64
C PHE A 66 -6.09 -2.89 -6.84
N ILE A 67 -6.83 -2.51 -7.87
CA ILE A 67 -7.14 -1.11 -8.16
C ILE A 67 -8.65 -0.94 -8.11
N ARG A 68 -9.10 0.05 -7.33
CA ARG A 68 -10.49 0.48 -7.28
C ARG A 68 -10.62 1.91 -7.76
N ALA A 69 -11.43 2.11 -8.79
CA ALA A 69 -11.83 3.42 -9.31
C ALA A 69 -13.35 3.48 -9.38
N SER A 70 -13.95 4.53 -8.82
CA SER A 70 -15.37 4.90 -8.95
C SER A 70 -16.34 3.70 -8.92
N GLY A 71 -16.27 2.91 -7.84
CA GLY A 71 -17.18 1.79 -7.57
C GLY A 71 -16.84 0.47 -8.26
N SER A 72 -15.77 0.40 -9.06
CA SER A 72 -15.30 -0.85 -9.70
C SER A 72 -13.93 -1.25 -9.18
N THR A 73 -13.74 -2.54 -8.91
CA THR A 73 -12.49 -3.10 -8.40
C THR A 73 -12.00 -4.19 -9.34
N GLY A 74 -10.74 -4.10 -9.77
CA GLY A 74 -10.09 -5.11 -10.60
C GLY A 74 -8.73 -5.51 -10.07
N LEU A 75 -8.31 -6.73 -10.38
CA LEU A 75 -6.93 -7.19 -10.19
C LEU A 75 -6.12 -6.88 -11.44
N TYR A 76 -4.99 -6.21 -11.27
CA TYR A 76 -4.10 -5.83 -12.36
C TYR A 76 -2.68 -6.33 -12.08
N SER A 77 -2.04 -6.84 -13.13
CA SER A 77 -0.59 -6.95 -13.21
C SER A 77 -0.07 -5.73 -13.94
N ILE A 78 0.90 -5.02 -13.36
CA ILE A 78 1.65 -3.97 -14.03
C ILE A 78 3.03 -4.53 -14.33
N ASP A 79 3.35 -4.67 -15.61
CA ASP A 79 4.54 -5.38 -16.07
C ASP A 79 5.83 -4.69 -15.63
N GLY A 80 6.82 -5.52 -15.29
CA GLY A 80 8.17 -5.10 -14.93
C GLY A 80 9.11 -4.86 -16.10
N ASN A 81 8.60 -4.65 -17.31
CA ASN A 81 9.43 -4.61 -18.51
C ASN A 81 10.49 -3.48 -18.44
N TRP A 82 11.71 -3.76 -18.91
CA TRP A 82 12.89 -2.86 -18.93
C TRP A 82 12.79 -1.69 -19.94
N ALA A 83 11.61 -1.49 -20.51
CA ALA A 83 11.36 -0.38 -21.42
C ALA A 83 10.44 0.57 -20.67
N ASN A 84 10.94 1.74 -20.25
CA ASN A 84 10.33 2.87 -19.53
C ASN A 84 8.86 3.18 -19.87
N ASN A 85 7.98 2.21 -19.69
CA ASN A 85 6.62 2.16 -20.17
C ASN A 85 5.85 1.25 -19.23
N ALA A 86 4.76 1.78 -18.66
CA ALA A 86 3.86 0.98 -17.89
C ALA A 86 2.90 0.23 -18.82
N LYS A 87 3.09 -1.08 -18.93
CA LYS A 87 2.06 -1.98 -19.46
C LYS A 87 1.30 -2.59 -18.29
N PHE A 88 -0.02 -2.65 -18.39
CA PHE A 88 -0.83 -3.35 -17.40
C PHE A 88 -1.80 -4.32 -18.06
N THR A 89 -1.97 -5.46 -17.42
CA THR A 89 -2.91 -6.50 -17.80
C THR A 89 -3.94 -6.64 -16.70
N ARG A 90 -5.22 -6.46 -17.04
CA ARG A 90 -6.31 -6.80 -16.13
C ARG A 90 -6.45 -8.31 -16.07
N LEU A 91 -6.35 -8.86 -14.86
CA LEU A 91 -6.48 -10.29 -14.60
C LEU A 91 -7.90 -10.66 -14.18
N SER A 92 -8.61 -9.79 -13.46
CA SER A 92 -9.99 -10.04 -13.03
C SER A 92 -10.76 -8.74 -12.70
N GLY A 93 -12.07 -8.87 -12.52
CA GLY A 93 -12.97 -7.78 -12.12
C GLY A 93 -13.55 -6.96 -13.28
N PRO A 94 -14.64 -6.22 -13.04
CA PRO A 94 -15.31 -5.43 -14.06
C PRO A 94 -14.43 -4.27 -14.56
N LEU A 95 -14.56 -3.91 -15.84
CA LEU A 95 -14.13 -2.59 -16.31
C LEU A 95 -15.15 -1.60 -15.76
N GLY A 96 -14.74 -0.83 -14.76
CA GLY A 96 -15.55 0.27 -14.29
C GLY A 96 -15.68 1.38 -15.31
N LYS A 97 -16.57 2.33 -15.03
CA LYS A 97 -16.62 3.60 -15.76
C LYS A 97 -15.40 4.49 -15.47
N GLY A 98 -14.79 4.31 -14.29
CA GLY A 98 -13.55 4.98 -13.93
C GLY A 98 -12.36 4.27 -14.56
N HIS A 99 -11.65 4.97 -15.45
CA HIS A 99 -10.37 4.52 -15.98
C HIS A 99 -9.23 5.08 -15.13
N PHE A 100 -8.09 4.39 -15.15
CA PHE A 100 -6.84 4.88 -14.60
C PHE A 100 -5.74 4.72 -15.65
N ASN A 101 -4.73 5.57 -15.55
CA ASN A 101 -3.50 5.43 -16.31
C ASN A 101 -2.39 4.95 -15.38
N ALA A 102 -1.46 4.19 -15.94
CA ALA A 102 -0.22 3.82 -15.30
C ALA A 102 0.95 4.42 -16.07
N TYR A 103 2.00 4.82 -15.35
CA TYR A 103 3.25 5.35 -15.88
C TYR A 103 4.41 4.67 -15.16
N ARG A 104 5.58 4.62 -15.79
CA ARG A 104 6.76 3.93 -15.24
C ARG A 104 8.02 4.73 -15.51
N GLU A 105 8.88 4.77 -14.50
CA GLU A 105 10.23 5.32 -14.63
C GLU A 105 11.28 4.23 -14.85
N GLU A 106 12.47 4.62 -15.32
CA GLU A 106 13.60 3.71 -15.53
C GLU A 106 14.04 3.01 -14.23
N ASN A 107 13.87 3.68 -13.08
CA ASN A 107 14.18 3.10 -11.78
C ASN A 107 13.18 2.02 -11.34
N GLY A 108 12.12 1.78 -12.13
CA GLY A 108 11.09 0.78 -11.88
C GLY A 108 9.88 1.28 -11.10
N ASN A 109 9.90 2.51 -10.59
CA ASN A 109 8.74 3.08 -9.90
C ASN A 109 7.55 3.20 -10.85
N ILE A 110 6.38 2.87 -10.32
CA ILE A 110 5.12 2.93 -11.06
C ILE A 110 4.29 4.06 -10.48
N TYR A 111 3.60 4.79 -11.35
CA TYR A 111 2.70 5.85 -10.97
C TYR A 111 1.32 5.59 -11.53
N VAL A 112 0.27 5.75 -10.73
CA VAL A 112 -1.11 5.55 -11.16
C VAL A 112 -2.01 6.69 -10.71
N LYS A 113 -2.96 7.05 -11.56
CA LYS A 113 -4.02 8.03 -11.25
C LYS A 113 -5.26 7.72 -12.07
N THR A 114 -6.43 8.12 -11.55
CA THR A 114 -7.66 8.16 -12.33
C THR A 114 -7.54 9.13 -13.51
N THR A 115 -8.31 8.86 -14.57
CA THR A 115 -8.47 9.81 -15.68
C THR A 115 -9.32 11.02 -15.29
N THR A 116 -10.20 10.87 -14.30
CA THR A 116 -11.04 11.93 -13.75
C THR A 116 -10.41 12.48 -12.47
N GLN A 117 -9.96 13.73 -12.48
CA GLN A 117 -9.15 14.32 -11.40
C GLN A 117 -9.84 14.35 -10.02
N SER A 118 -11.17 14.38 -9.97
CA SER A 118 -11.93 14.35 -8.72
C SER A 118 -12.12 12.94 -8.15
N ASP A 119 -11.88 11.90 -8.94
CA ASP A 119 -12.23 10.54 -8.56
C ASP A 119 -11.09 9.89 -7.78
N PRO A 120 -11.33 9.40 -6.55
CA PRO A 120 -10.29 8.72 -5.79
C PRO A 120 -9.93 7.38 -6.42
N LEU A 121 -8.63 7.09 -6.45
CA LEU A 121 -8.08 5.79 -6.77
C LEU A 121 -7.65 5.12 -5.47
N THR A 122 -8.12 3.90 -5.21
CA THR A 122 -7.53 3.04 -4.19
C THR A 122 -6.62 2.02 -4.85
N VAL A 123 -5.38 1.93 -4.38
CA VAL A 123 -4.40 0.94 -4.81
C VAL A 123 -4.03 0.10 -3.61
N THR A 124 -4.11 -1.22 -3.76
CA THR A 124 -3.79 -2.19 -2.71
C THR A 124 -2.79 -3.22 -3.23
N SER A 125 -1.73 -3.49 -2.48
CA SER A 125 -0.80 -4.57 -2.82
C SER A 125 -1.46 -5.94 -2.65
N VAL A 126 -1.19 -6.83 -3.59
CA VAL A 126 -1.55 -8.25 -3.45
C VAL A 126 -0.31 -9.00 -3.01
N GLY A 127 -0.42 -9.74 -1.90
CA GLY A 127 0.68 -10.34 -1.15
C GLY A 127 1.90 -10.71 -1.99
N SER A 128 3.04 -10.12 -1.64
CA SER A 128 4.31 -10.31 -2.33
C SER A 128 5.42 -10.55 -1.31
N ASN A 129 6.56 -11.08 -1.74
CA ASN A 129 7.76 -11.18 -0.88
C ASN A 129 8.44 -9.82 -0.67
N HIS A 130 7.88 -8.75 -1.24
CA HIS A 130 8.35 -7.38 -1.20
C HIS A 130 7.28 -6.44 -0.64
N VAL A 131 7.73 -5.50 0.19
CA VAL A 131 6.86 -4.42 0.69
C VAL A 131 6.79 -3.36 -0.40
N PHE A 132 5.65 -3.30 -1.08
CA PHE A 132 5.34 -2.13 -1.89
C PHE A 132 5.07 -0.96 -0.94
N LYS A 133 5.83 0.13 -1.09
CA LYS A 133 5.47 1.39 -0.46
C LYS A 133 4.57 2.18 -1.39
N PHE A 134 3.51 2.72 -0.82
CA PHE A 134 2.57 3.58 -1.52
C PHE A 134 2.66 4.99 -0.96
N GLU A 135 2.79 5.98 -1.83
CA GLU A 135 2.83 7.39 -1.45
C GLU A 135 2.09 8.25 -2.46
N GLU A 136 1.50 9.35 -1.99
CA GLU A 136 1.10 10.41 -2.91
C GLU A 136 2.34 11.05 -3.50
N SER A 137 2.28 11.41 -4.78
CA SER A 137 3.36 12.09 -5.48
C SER A 137 2.84 13.38 -6.08
N ASP A 138 3.59 14.47 -5.86
CA ASP A 138 3.34 15.75 -6.53
C ASP A 138 4.12 15.86 -7.85
N LYS A 139 4.63 14.73 -8.37
CA LYS A 139 5.34 14.69 -9.64
C LYS A 139 4.43 15.04 -10.80
N ASP A 140 4.96 15.82 -11.74
CA ASP A 140 4.26 16.15 -12.97
C ASP A 140 4.10 14.91 -13.85
N VAL A 141 2.86 14.63 -14.26
CA VAL A 141 2.53 13.47 -15.09
C VAL A 141 3.16 13.59 -16.47
N ASP A 142 3.28 14.80 -16.99
CA ASP A 142 3.85 15.03 -18.32
C ASP A 142 5.34 14.63 -18.35
N SER A 143 6.04 14.72 -17.22
CA SER A 143 7.42 14.22 -17.09
C SER A 143 7.56 12.69 -17.14
N LEU A 144 6.44 11.96 -16.99
CA LEU A 144 6.38 10.50 -16.99
C LEU A 144 5.93 9.92 -18.33
N ILE A 145 5.54 10.77 -19.29
CA ILE A 145 5.12 10.34 -20.62
C ILE A 145 6.35 10.21 -21.50
N VAL A 146 6.68 8.97 -21.87
CA VAL A 146 7.73 8.69 -22.85
C VAL A 146 7.10 8.68 -24.24
N LEU A 147 7.37 9.73 -25.03
CA LEU A 147 7.01 9.77 -26.44
C LEU A 147 7.98 8.85 -27.21
N GLN A 148 7.43 7.81 -27.84
CA GLN A 148 8.17 6.92 -28.75
C GLN A 148 8.15 7.44 -30.18
#